data_AF-A0A1B3LNP2-F1
#
_entry.id   AF-A0A1B3LNP2-F1
#
_cell.length_a   1.000
_cell.length_b   1.000
_cell.length_c   1.000
_cell.angle_alpha   90.00
_cell.angle_beta   90.00
_cell.angle_gamma   90.00
#
_symmetry.space_group_name_H-M   'P 1'
#
loop_
_entity.id
_entity.type
_entity.pdbx_description
1 polymer ?
#
loop_
_entity_poly.entity_id
_entity_poly.type
_entity_poly.pdbx_seq_one_letter_code
_entity_poly.pdbx_strand_id
1 'polypeptide(L)'
;MQQLLLRIDRFNTLVGHAFAWTVVLLTLVITWEVFSRYVLNSPHAWVFDATYMLYGTLFMMAGAYTLAASGHVRGDVLYGFFRPRTQATLDLILYFVFFIPGVLALCWAGWDFASESWVINEHSSVSADGPPIYPFKAIIPLAGASLMLQGVVEILRCIICIRQGEWPSRVRDVEEVDVEKLRHMVHADLPEQAPAGSAK
;
A
#
# COMPACT_ATOMS: atom_id res chain seq x y z
N MET A 1 -21.54 -13.73 4.33
CA MET A 1 -20.14 -13.77 3.83
C MET A 1 -19.63 -12.39 3.42
N GLN A 2 -20.34 -11.65 2.58
CA GLN A 2 -19.94 -10.32 2.10
C GLN A 2 -19.68 -9.29 3.22
N GLN A 3 -20.51 -9.28 4.28
CA GLN A 3 -20.31 -8.41 5.45
C GLN A 3 -18.96 -8.63 6.16
N LEU A 4 -18.45 -9.87 6.16
CA LEU A 4 -17.16 -10.19 6.79
C LEU A 4 -16.00 -9.69 5.92
N LEU A 5 -16.07 -9.88 4.59
CA LEU A 5 -15.07 -9.37 3.65
C LEU A 5 -14.95 -7.84 3.76
N LEU A 6 -16.08 -7.13 3.77
CA LEU A 6 -16.10 -5.66 3.87
C LEU A 6 -15.59 -5.15 5.23
N ARG A 7 -15.78 -5.90 6.32
CA ARG A 7 -15.21 -5.54 7.63
C ARG A 7 -13.68 -5.64 7.63
N ILE A 8 -13.14 -6.68 7.01
CA ILE A 8 -11.68 -6.86 6.90
C ILE A 8 -11.08 -5.81 5.98
N ASP A 9 -11.71 -5.50 4.84
CA ASP A 9 -11.23 -4.41 3.98
C ASP A 9 -11.20 -3.09 4.75
N ARG A 10 -12.27 -2.74 5.48
CA ARG A 10 -12.34 -1.51 6.29
C ARG A 10 -11.27 -1.47 7.37
N PHE A 11 -10.98 -2.62 7.99
CA PHE A 11 -9.90 -2.71 8.96
C PHE A 11 -8.55 -2.40 8.31
N ASN A 12 -8.24 -3.02 7.17
CA ASN A 12 -6.99 -2.77 6.46
C ASN A 12 -6.90 -1.36 5.89
N THR A 13 -8.01 -0.78 5.45
CA THR A 13 -8.11 0.64 5.06
C THR A 13 -7.82 1.57 6.23
N LEU A 14 -8.42 1.32 7.39
CA LEU A 14 -8.19 2.12 8.58
C LEU A 14 -6.72 2.05 9.01
N VAL A 15 -6.14 0.85 9.03
CA VAL A 15 -4.72 0.65 9.34
C VAL A 15 -3.85 1.42 8.34
N GLY A 16 -4.11 1.27 7.03
CA GLY A 16 -3.40 2.00 5.98
C GLY A 16 -3.45 3.51 6.16
N HIS A 17 -4.64 4.07 6.45
CA HIS A 17 -4.80 5.50 6.74
C HIS A 17 -4.11 5.95 8.01
N ALA A 18 -4.11 5.13 9.07
CA ALA A 18 -3.39 5.45 10.31
C ALA A 18 -1.87 5.57 10.02
N PHE A 19 -1.31 4.62 9.27
CA PHE A 19 0.10 4.63 8.89
C PHE A 19 0.43 5.63 7.79
N ALA A 20 -0.53 6.11 7.00
CA ALA A 20 -0.31 7.18 6.03
C ALA A 20 0.16 8.47 6.71
N TRP A 21 -0.30 8.76 7.93
CA TRP A 21 0.15 9.91 8.72
C TRP A 21 1.65 9.89 9.05
N THR A 22 2.30 8.72 8.94
CA THR A 22 3.76 8.60 9.07
C THR A 22 4.48 9.48 8.06
N VAL A 23 3.90 9.76 6.88
CA VAL A 23 4.49 10.68 5.89
C VAL A 23 4.55 12.12 6.41
N VAL A 24 3.52 12.57 7.13
CA VAL A 24 3.47 13.91 7.73
C VAL A 24 4.54 14.01 8.81
N LEU A 25 4.64 12.99 9.67
CA LEU A 25 5.67 12.92 10.70
C LEU A 25 7.08 12.91 10.10
N LEU A 26 7.29 12.13 9.04
CA LEU A 26 8.53 12.09 8.26
C LEU A 26 8.91 13.47 7.73
N THR A 27 7.97 14.18 7.10
CA THR A 27 8.21 15.55 6.59
C THR A 27 8.57 16.52 7.71
N LEU A 28 7.89 16.44 8.85
CA LEU A 28 8.20 17.30 10.01
C LEU A 28 9.59 17.03 10.56
N VAL A 29 9.97 15.76 10.70
CA VAL A 29 11.30 15.34 11.18
C VAL A 29 12.41 15.83 10.24
N ILE A 30 12.25 15.65 8.93
CA ILE A 30 13.22 16.15 7.94
C ILE A 30 13.30 17.68 7.99
N THR A 31 12.16 18.37 8.03
CA THR A 31 12.11 19.84 8.09
C THR A 31 12.80 20.37 9.34
N TRP A 32 12.56 19.72 10.48
CA TRP A 32 13.23 20.04 11.74
C TRP A 32 14.75 19.86 11.64
N GLU A 33 15.24 18.76 11.08
CA GLU A 33 16.68 18.55 10.94
C GLU A 33 17.33 19.55 9.99
N VAL A 34 16.68 19.89 8.88
CA VAL A 34 17.15 20.95 7.97
C VAL A 34 17.23 22.28 8.73
N PHE A 35 16.18 22.64 9.48
CA PHE A 35 16.18 23.87 10.28
C PHE A 35 17.29 23.86 11.35
N SER A 36 17.40 22.78 12.14
CA SER A 36 18.37 22.66 13.21
C SER A 36 19.81 22.72 12.68
N ARG A 37 20.06 22.07 11.54
CA ARG A 37 21.38 22.07 10.90
C ARG A 37 21.78 23.44 10.37
N TYR A 38 20.89 24.11 9.63
CA TYR A 38 21.27 25.34 8.91
C TYR A 38 21.02 26.63 9.70
N VAL A 39 20.07 26.62 10.63
CA VAL A 39 19.72 27.80 11.45
C VAL A 39 20.36 27.72 12.83
N LEU A 40 20.27 26.56 13.49
CA LEU A 40 20.78 26.39 14.86
C LEU A 40 22.22 25.86 14.89
N ASN A 41 22.79 25.48 13.73
CA ASN A 41 24.11 24.87 13.61
C ASN A 41 24.27 23.63 14.53
N SER A 42 23.18 22.88 14.73
CA SER A 42 23.11 21.71 15.62
C SER A 42 22.52 20.51 14.86
N PRO A 43 23.36 19.70 14.19
CA PRO A 43 22.89 18.53 13.44
C PRO A 43 22.62 17.33 14.35
N HIS A 44 21.63 16.51 13.99
CA HIS A 44 21.28 15.29 14.74
C HIS A 44 21.47 14.03 13.89
N ALA A 45 22.39 13.14 14.31
CA ALA A 45 22.69 11.91 13.58
C ALA A 45 21.48 10.95 13.50
N TRP A 46 20.75 10.78 14.61
CA TRP A 46 19.60 9.87 14.72
C TRP A 46 18.45 10.19 13.77
N VAL A 47 18.36 11.43 13.25
CA VAL A 47 17.27 11.82 12.34
C VAL A 47 17.34 11.05 11.04
N PHE A 48 18.54 10.71 10.57
CA PHE A 48 18.71 9.86 9.40
C PHE A 48 18.00 8.52 9.61
N ASP A 49 18.31 7.81 10.68
CA ASP A 49 17.69 6.52 11.04
C ASP A 49 16.18 6.62 11.18
N ALA A 50 15.71 7.62 11.94
CA ALA A 50 14.28 7.84 12.14
C ALA A 50 13.55 8.04 10.81
N THR A 51 14.15 8.76 9.87
CA THR A 51 13.60 9.01 8.53
C THR A 51 13.45 7.69 7.75
N TYR A 52 14.46 6.81 7.77
CA TYR A 52 14.37 5.49 7.13
C TYR A 52 13.33 4.60 7.78
N MET A 53 13.25 4.59 9.11
CA MET A 53 12.29 3.77 9.85
C MET A 53 10.86 4.21 9.57
N LEU A 54 10.60 5.52 9.57
CA LEU A 54 9.30 6.10 9.25
C LEU A 54 8.92 5.80 7.79
N TYR A 55 9.83 6.02 6.84
CA TYR A 55 9.58 5.73 5.42
C TYR A 55 9.33 4.24 5.16
N GLY A 56 10.15 3.36 5.75
CA GLY A 56 9.98 1.91 5.64
C GLY A 56 8.65 1.45 6.26
N THR A 57 8.26 2.01 7.41
CA THR A 57 6.98 1.71 8.07
C THR A 57 5.81 2.10 7.17
N LEU A 58 5.84 3.31 6.60
CA LEU A 58 4.84 3.78 5.66
C LEU A 58 4.68 2.81 4.48
N PHE A 59 5.79 2.42 3.85
CA PHE A 59 5.75 1.56 2.67
C PHE A 59 5.27 0.13 2.99
N MET A 60 5.78 -0.47 4.07
CA MET A 60 5.40 -1.83 4.46
C MET A 60 3.92 -1.92 4.82
N MET A 61 3.40 -0.96 5.59
CA MET A 61 1.99 -0.96 6.01
C MET A 61 1.02 -0.58 4.88
N ALA A 62 1.49 0.11 3.83
CA ALA A 62 0.67 0.41 2.66
C ALA A 62 0.28 -0.86 1.86
N GLY A 63 1.07 -1.94 1.91
CA GLY A 63 0.84 -3.13 1.08
C GLY A 63 -0.54 -3.77 1.26
N ALA A 64 -0.98 -3.98 2.50
CA ALA A 64 -2.29 -4.57 2.79
C ALA A 64 -3.45 -3.66 2.33
N TYR A 65 -3.32 -2.35 2.52
CA TYR A 65 -4.28 -1.35 2.03
C TYR A 65 -4.35 -1.35 0.50
N THR A 66 -3.22 -1.30 -0.18
CA THR A 66 -3.15 -1.32 -1.65
C THR A 66 -3.77 -2.59 -2.22
N LEU A 67 -3.61 -3.74 -1.54
CA LEU A 67 -4.26 -4.99 -1.94
C LEU A 67 -5.78 -4.91 -1.76
N ALA A 68 -6.27 -4.36 -0.66
CA ALA A 68 -7.70 -4.17 -0.43
C ALA A 68 -8.34 -3.24 -1.48
N ALA A 69 -7.63 -2.17 -1.83
CA ALA A 69 -8.02 -1.22 -2.86
C ALA A 69 -7.82 -1.72 -4.29
N SER A 70 -7.31 -2.94 -4.50
CA SER A 70 -6.99 -3.47 -5.83
C SER A 70 -5.91 -2.68 -6.61
N GLY A 71 -5.15 -1.81 -5.95
CA GLY A 71 -4.21 -0.87 -6.57
C GLY A 71 -2.82 -1.41 -6.89
N HIS A 72 -2.58 -2.72 -6.72
CA HIS A 72 -1.34 -3.32 -7.20
C HIS A 72 -1.34 -3.33 -8.72
N VAL A 73 -0.23 -2.88 -9.33
CA VAL A 73 -0.05 -2.90 -10.78
C VAL A 73 -0.21 -4.34 -11.28
N ARG A 74 -1.16 -4.53 -12.20
CA ARG A 74 -1.47 -5.82 -12.83
C ARG A 74 -1.14 -5.78 -14.31
N GLY A 75 -0.87 -6.95 -14.88
CA GLY A 75 -0.71 -7.12 -16.31
C GLY A 75 -2.07 -7.08 -17.01
N ASP A 76 -2.64 -5.89 -17.19
CA ASP A 76 -4.04 -5.74 -17.59
C ASP A 76 -4.32 -6.05 -19.07
N VAL A 77 -3.29 -6.04 -19.92
CA VAL A 77 -3.44 -6.30 -21.37
C VAL A 77 -4.07 -7.66 -21.63
N LEU A 78 -3.54 -8.73 -21.03
CA LEU A 78 -4.07 -10.08 -21.25
C LEU A 78 -5.27 -10.37 -20.33
N TYR A 79 -5.22 -9.85 -19.10
CA TYR A 79 -6.25 -10.09 -18.08
C TYR A 79 -7.61 -9.52 -18.50
N GLY A 80 -7.64 -8.35 -19.16
CA GLY A 80 -8.86 -7.69 -19.61
C GLY A 80 -9.67 -8.47 -20.65
N PHE A 81 -9.04 -9.37 -21.42
CA PHE A 81 -9.74 -10.21 -22.41
C PHE A 81 -10.41 -11.45 -21.82
N PHE A 82 -10.12 -11.79 -20.56
CA PHE A 82 -10.62 -13.01 -19.94
C PHE A 82 -12.00 -12.82 -19.31
N ARG A 83 -12.81 -13.89 -19.34
CA ARG A 83 -14.08 -13.93 -18.60
C ARG A 83 -13.81 -13.89 -17.08
N PRO A 84 -14.73 -13.35 -16.26
CA PRO A 84 -14.53 -13.25 -14.80
C PRO A 84 -14.11 -14.55 -14.12
N ARG A 85 -14.66 -15.70 -14.55
CA ARG A 85 -14.28 -17.01 -14.00
C ARG A 85 -12.85 -17.43 -14.35
N THR A 86 -12.36 -17.08 -15.53
CA THR A 86 -10.98 -17.37 -15.95
C THR A 86 -10.01 -16.48 -15.19
N GLN A 87 -10.34 -15.19 -15.06
CA GLN A 87 -9.60 -14.23 -14.23
C GLN A 87 -9.48 -14.74 -12.79
N ALA A 88 -10.60 -15.07 -12.15
CA ALA A 88 -10.62 -15.54 -10.77
C ALA A 88 -9.87 -16.88 -10.57
N THR A 89 -9.90 -17.78 -11.57
CA THR A 89 -9.12 -19.03 -11.51
C THR A 89 -7.63 -18.76 -11.56
N LEU A 90 -7.17 -17.88 -12.47
CA LEU A 90 -5.77 -17.49 -12.57
C LEU A 90 -5.30 -16.81 -11.29
N ASP A 91 -6.07 -15.83 -10.80
CA ASP A 91 -5.77 -15.13 -9.55
C ASP A 91 -5.67 -16.11 -8.37
N LEU A 92 -6.61 -17.05 -8.26
CA LEU A 92 -6.60 -18.07 -7.21
C LEU A 92 -5.32 -18.93 -7.26
N ILE A 93 -4.89 -19.35 -8.45
CA ILE A 93 -3.64 -20.10 -8.63
C ILE A 93 -2.44 -19.26 -8.20
N LEU A 94 -2.37 -17.99 -8.63
CA LEU A 94 -1.28 -17.08 -8.26
C LEU A 94 -1.24 -16.83 -6.75
N TYR A 95 -2.41 -16.71 -6.11
CA TYR A 95 -2.50 -16.59 -4.66
C TYR A 95 -1.93 -17.82 -3.95
N PHE A 96 -2.24 -19.03 -4.42
CA PHE A 96 -1.75 -20.25 -3.78
C PHE A 96 -0.27 -20.53 -4.05
N VAL A 97 0.21 -20.28 -5.26
CA VAL A 97 1.58 -20.65 -5.68
C VAL A 97 2.60 -19.59 -5.28
N PHE A 98 2.24 -18.31 -5.34
CA PHE A 98 3.20 -17.22 -5.11
C PHE A 98 2.88 -16.41 -3.87
N PHE A 99 1.62 -16.00 -3.68
CA PHE A 99 1.27 -15.09 -2.59
C PHE A 99 1.39 -15.78 -1.22
N ILE A 100 0.72 -16.92 -1.00
CA ILE A 100 0.72 -17.59 0.30
C ILE A 100 2.16 -17.98 0.72
N PRO A 101 2.96 -18.67 -0.12
CA PRO A 101 4.32 -19.03 0.27
C PRO A 101 5.20 -17.81 0.50
N GLY A 102 5.09 -16.78 -0.35
CA GLY A 102 5.88 -15.56 -0.23
C GLY A 102 5.56 -14.77 1.04
N VAL A 103 4.28 -14.57 1.35
CA VAL A 103 3.87 -13.82 2.54
C VAL A 103 4.10 -14.64 3.82
N LEU A 104 3.94 -15.96 3.80
CA LEU A 104 4.32 -16.81 4.94
C LEU A 104 5.82 -16.73 5.21
N ALA A 105 6.65 -16.80 4.17
CA ALA A 105 8.10 -16.65 4.31
C ALA A 105 8.46 -15.27 4.87
N LEU A 106 7.80 -14.20 4.41
CA LEU A 106 7.96 -12.84 4.94
C LEU A 106 7.58 -12.76 6.43
N CYS A 107 6.46 -13.35 6.83
CA CYS A 107 6.04 -13.37 8.24
C CYS A 107 7.01 -14.14 9.11
N TRP A 108 7.46 -15.31 8.66
CA TRP A 108 8.36 -16.17 9.43
C TRP A 108 9.74 -15.53 9.59
N ALA A 109 10.38 -15.13 8.48
CA ALA A 109 11.66 -14.44 8.52
C ALA A 109 11.57 -13.09 9.24
N GLY A 110 10.47 -12.36 9.05
CA GLY A 110 10.21 -11.10 9.75
C GLY A 110 10.05 -11.28 11.26
N TRP A 111 9.41 -12.37 11.70
CA TRP A 111 9.27 -12.70 13.11
C TRP A 111 10.62 -13.01 13.74
N ASP A 112 11.41 -13.89 13.12
CA ASP A 112 12.73 -14.26 13.62
C ASP A 112 13.62 -13.01 13.72
N PHE A 113 13.67 -12.21 12.66
CA PHE A 113 14.43 -10.96 12.61
C PHE A 113 13.99 -9.92 13.66
N ALA A 114 12.69 -9.79 13.90
CA ALA A 114 12.17 -8.90 14.94
C ALA A 114 12.46 -9.43 16.36
N SER A 115 12.33 -10.74 16.57
CA SER A 115 12.52 -11.38 17.87
C SER A 115 13.97 -11.30 18.34
N GLU A 116 14.93 -11.57 17.44
CA GLU A 116 16.36 -11.45 17.72
C GLU A 116 16.71 -10.00 18.10
N SER A 117 16.22 -9.04 17.33
CA SER A 117 16.41 -7.61 17.58
C SER A 117 15.91 -7.17 18.96
N TRP A 118 14.77 -7.72 19.37
CA TRP A 118 14.17 -7.43 20.67
C TRP A 118 15.00 -8.01 21.83
N VAL A 119 15.51 -9.23 21.67
CA VAL A 119 16.32 -9.91 22.69
C VAL A 119 17.63 -9.16 22.94
N ILE A 120 18.26 -8.65 21.87
CA ILE A 120 19.55 -7.95 21.98
C ILE A 120 19.42 -6.44 22.26
N ASN A 121 18.20 -5.91 22.38
CA ASN A 121 17.93 -4.47 22.44
C ASN A 121 18.68 -3.71 21.33
N GLU A 122 18.49 -4.13 20.09
CA GLU A 122 19.27 -3.63 18.96
C GLU A 122 19.06 -2.12 18.74
N HIS A 123 20.16 -1.41 18.54
CA HIS A 123 20.20 -0.01 18.14
C HIS A 123 20.81 0.11 16.74
N SER A 124 20.45 1.16 16.00
CA SER A 124 21.00 1.35 14.66
C SER A 124 22.52 1.53 14.70
N SER A 125 23.22 0.81 13.83
CA SER A 125 24.67 0.94 13.62
C SER A 125 25.04 1.98 12.55
N VAL A 126 24.06 2.59 11.90
CA VAL A 126 24.27 3.59 10.85
C VAL A 126 24.75 4.91 11.45
N SER A 127 24.22 5.27 12.62
CA SER A 127 24.62 6.45 13.38
C SER A 127 25.34 6.06 14.67
N ALA A 128 26.29 6.88 15.11
CA ALA A 128 27.07 6.62 16.34
C ALA A 128 26.21 6.56 17.62
N ASP A 129 25.05 7.23 17.63
CA ASP A 129 24.03 7.19 18.68
C ASP A 129 22.67 6.84 18.06
N GLY A 130 22.63 5.67 17.39
CA GLY A 130 21.46 5.24 16.64
C GLY A 130 20.27 4.91 17.55
N PRO A 131 19.03 5.27 17.16
CA PRO A 131 17.85 4.95 17.96
C PRO A 131 17.59 3.44 18.01
N PRO A 132 16.76 2.97 18.97
CA PRO A 132 16.35 1.57 19.04
C PRO A 132 15.65 1.11 17.75
N ILE A 133 16.12 0.02 17.14
CA ILE A 133 15.62 -0.47 15.83
C ILE A 133 14.62 -1.62 15.93
N TYR A 134 14.59 -2.31 17.07
CA TYR A 134 13.68 -3.42 17.31
C TYR A 134 12.18 -3.08 17.10
N PRO A 135 11.65 -1.88 17.41
CA PRO A 135 10.23 -1.58 17.14
C PRO A 135 9.94 -1.49 15.64
N PHE A 136 10.89 -0.97 14.87
CA PHE A 136 10.77 -0.88 13.43
C PHE A 136 10.80 -2.27 12.78
N LYS A 137 11.69 -3.16 13.23
CA LYS A 137 11.74 -4.54 12.71
C LYS A 137 10.46 -5.32 13.01
N ALA A 138 9.78 -5.04 14.12
CA ALA A 138 8.48 -5.63 14.45
C ALA A 138 7.36 -5.24 13.46
N ILE A 139 7.53 -4.17 12.66
CA ILE A 139 6.59 -3.81 11.59
C ILE A 139 6.61 -4.84 10.45
N ILE A 140 7.72 -5.54 10.22
CA ILE A 140 7.83 -6.52 9.13
C ILE A 140 6.82 -7.66 9.29
N PRO A 141 6.78 -8.41 10.41
CA PRO A 141 5.79 -9.47 10.60
C PRO A 141 4.36 -8.91 10.72
N LEU A 142 4.18 -7.69 11.26
CA LEU A 142 2.88 -7.03 11.34
C LEU A 142 2.30 -6.72 9.94
N ALA A 143 3.13 -6.17 9.05
CA ALA A 143 2.78 -5.89 7.67
C ALA A 143 2.48 -7.19 6.91
N GLY A 144 3.31 -8.21 7.08
CA GLY A 144 3.10 -9.55 6.51
C GLY A 144 1.78 -10.18 6.98
N ALA A 145 1.47 -10.11 8.28
CA ALA A 145 0.22 -10.62 8.85
C ALA A 145 -1.01 -9.88 8.31
N SER A 146 -0.92 -8.55 8.22
CA SER A 146 -2.00 -7.71 7.65
C SER A 146 -2.22 -8.01 6.17
N LEU A 147 -1.13 -8.19 5.41
CA LEU A 147 -1.17 -8.56 4.00
C LEU A 147 -1.77 -9.96 3.82
N MET A 148 -1.38 -10.94 4.65
CA MET A 148 -1.95 -12.28 4.64
C MET A 148 -3.45 -12.26 4.91
N LEU A 149 -3.89 -11.48 5.91
CA LEU A 149 -5.31 -11.31 6.22
C LEU A 149 -6.08 -10.78 5.00
N GLN A 150 -5.53 -9.79 4.29
CA GLN A 150 -6.15 -9.30 3.05
C GLN A 150 -6.10 -10.34 1.92
N GLY A 151 -5.01 -11.10 1.80
CA GLY A 151 -4.90 -12.17 0.81
C GLY A 151 -5.96 -13.26 0.97
N VAL A 152 -6.28 -13.63 2.21
CA VAL A 152 -7.40 -14.56 2.49
C VAL A 152 -8.73 -14.00 1.98
N VAL A 153 -8.98 -12.70 2.17
CA VAL A 153 -10.18 -12.04 1.63
C VAL A 153 -10.21 -12.12 0.10
N GLU A 154 -9.10 -11.86 -0.58
CA GLU A 154 -9.01 -11.94 -2.04
C GLU A 154 -9.19 -13.36 -2.57
N ILE A 155 -8.63 -14.37 -1.90
CA ILE A 155 -8.85 -15.79 -2.22
C ILE A 155 -10.34 -16.13 -2.10
N LEU A 156 -11.02 -15.69 -1.04
CA LEU A 156 -12.45 -15.91 -0.87
C LEU A 156 -13.26 -15.22 -1.97
N ARG A 157 -12.86 -14.01 -2.41
CA ARG A 157 -13.47 -13.32 -3.55
C ARG A 157 -13.33 -14.13 -4.84
N CYS A 158 -12.15 -14.70 -5.10
CA CYS A 158 -11.90 -15.54 -6.26
C CYS A 158 -12.81 -16.78 -6.25
N ILE A 159 -12.93 -17.45 -5.10
CA ILE A 159 -13.80 -18.63 -4.95
C ILE A 159 -15.28 -18.27 -5.20
N ILE A 160 -15.74 -17.11 -4.70
CA ILE A 160 -17.10 -16.62 -4.94
C ILE A 160 -17.31 -16.32 -6.43
N CYS A 161 -16.38 -15.65 -7.09
CA CYS A 161 -16.46 -15.32 -8.51
C CYS A 161 -16.47 -16.57 -9.40
N ILE A 162 -15.67 -17.59 -9.08
CA ILE A 162 -15.69 -18.87 -9.81
C ILE A 162 -17.08 -19.53 -9.72
N ARG A 163 -17.71 -19.48 -8.55
CA ARG A 163 -19.05 -20.07 -8.33
C ARG A 163 -20.17 -19.26 -9.00
N GLN A 164 -20.20 -17.95 -8.76
CA GLN A 164 -21.32 -17.09 -9.16
C GLN A 164 -21.17 -16.53 -10.59
N GLY A 165 -19.93 -16.40 -11.07
CA GLY A 165 -19.62 -15.79 -12.37
C GLY A 165 -19.43 -14.28 -12.32
N GLU A 166 -19.64 -13.64 -11.17
CA GLU A 166 -19.49 -12.20 -10.97
C GLU A 166 -18.59 -11.89 -9.77
N TRP A 167 -17.86 -10.78 -9.85
CA TRP A 167 -16.97 -10.34 -8.78
C TRP A 167 -17.77 -9.72 -7.62
N PRO A 168 -17.52 -10.13 -6.36
CA PRO A 168 -18.14 -9.50 -5.21
C PRO A 168 -17.64 -8.06 -5.01
N SER A 169 -18.51 -7.20 -4.48
CA SER A 169 -18.22 -5.79 -4.23
C SER A 169 -16.99 -5.57 -3.33
N ARG A 170 -16.24 -4.50 -3.61
CA ARG A 170 -15.13 -3.99 -2.77
C ARG A 170 -15.53 -2.67 -2.11
N VAL A 171 -14.85 -2.32 -1.03
CA VAL A 171 -14.89 -0.95 -0.51
C VAL A 171 -14.14 -0.06 -1.51
N ARG A 172 -14.83 0.89 -2.14
CA ARG A 172 -14.20 1.90 -2.99
C ARG A 172 -13.83 3.08 -2.10
N ASP A 173 -12.54 3.33 -1.94
CA ASP A 173 -12.01 4.41 -1.11
C ASP A 173 -11.33 5.48 -1.97
N VAL A 174 -10.52 5.06 -2.95
CA VAL A 174 -9.88 5.95 -3.91
C VAL A 174 -10.37 5.57 -5.32
N GLU A 175 -11.06 6.49 -5.97
CA GLU A 175 -11.27 6.43 -7.42
C GLU A 175 -10.09 7.13 -8.09
N GLU A 176 -9.30 6.40 -8.87
CA GLU A 176 -8.34 7.04 -9.76
C GLU A 176 -9.11 7.97 -10.69
N VAL A 177 -8.73 9.24 -10.66
CA VAL A 177 -9.36 10.23 -11.51
C VAL A 177 -8.88 9.96 -12.93
N ASP A 178 -9.71 9.29 -13.71
CA ASP A 178 -9.46 8.99 -15.10
C ASP A 178 -9.19 10.30 -15.87
N VAL A 179 -7.97 10.43 -16.41
CA VAL A 179 -7.49 11.61 -17.13
C VAL A 179 -8.36 11.88 -18.37
N GLU A 180 -8.91 10.84 -18.98
CA GLU A 180 -9.81 10.96 -20.13
C GLU A 180 -11.17 11.49 -19.68
N LYS A 181 -11.69 11.00 -18.55
CA LYS A 181 -12.90 11.53 -17.91
C LYS A 181 -12.72 13.00 -17.50
N LEU A 182 -11.55 13.37 -16.96
CA LEU A 182 -11.19 14.77 -16.66
C LEU A 182 -11.13 15.62 -17.93
N ARG A 183 -10.48 15.15 -18.99
CA ARG A 183 -10.43 15.84 -20.28
C ARG A 183 -11.84 16.06 -20.84
N HIS A 184 -12.71 15.06 -20.78
CA HIS A 184 -14.09 15.20 -21.23
C HIS A 184 -14.88 16.22 -20.40
N MET A 185 -14.70 16.27 -19.07
CA MET A 185 -15.34 17.30 -18.24
C MET A 185 -14.80 18.71 -18.56
N VAL A 186 -13.49 18.87 -18.72
CA VAL A 186 -12.86 20.17 -19.04
C VAL A 186 -13.20 20.65 -20.46
N HIS A 187 -13.26 19.74 -21.43
CA HIS A 187 -13.61 20.08 -22.82
C HIS A 187 -15.12 20.23 -23.04
N ALA A 188 -15.97 19.63 -22.21
CA ALA A 188 -17.42 19.89 -22.22
C ALA A 188 -17.76 21.32 -21.75
N ASP A 189 -16.89 21.92 -20.93
CA ASP A 189 -17.06 23.29 -20.43
C ASP A 189 -16.50 24.37 -21.36
N LEU A 190 -15.82 23.99 -22.45
CA LEU A 190 -15.41 24.94 -23.48
C LEU A 190 -16.54 25.05 -24.50
N PRO A 191 -17.19 26.23 -24.68
CA PRO A 191 -18.11 26.41 -25.79
C PRO A 191 -17.34 26.09 -27.08
N GLU A 192 -17.89 25.16 -27.85
CA GLU A 192 -17.46 24.81 -29.19
C GLU A 192 -17.18 26.13 -29.93
N GLN A 193 -15.91 26.49 -30.08
CA GLN A 193 -15.53 27.65 -30.86
C GLN A 193 -15.98 27.34 -32.29
N ALA A 194 -17.08 27.99 -32.67
CA ALA A 194 -17.66 27.91 -33.99
C ALA A 194 -16.55 27.99 -35.04
N PRO A 195 -16.59 27.18 -36.11
CA PRO A 195 -15.61 27.26 -37.17
C PRO A 195 -15.58 28.70 -37.67
N ALA A 196 -14.43 29.35 -37.52
CA ALA A 196 -14.19 30.70 -38.02
C ALA A 196 -14.63 30.72 -39.49
N GLY A 197 -15.68 31.50 -39.74
CA GLY A 197 -16.37 31.54 -41.00
C GLY A 197 -15.43 31.83 -42.17
N SER A 198 -15.81 31.22 -43.29
CA SER A 198 -15.55 31.72 -44.63
C SER A 198 -15.45 33.25 -44.67
N ALA A 199 -14.28 33.75 -45.07
CA ALA A 199 -14.14 35.12 -45.56
C ALA A 199 -12.97 35.20 -46.56
N LYS A 200 -13.36 34.98 -47.83
CA LYS A 200 -12.69 35.37 -49.09
C LYS A 200 -11.38 34.68 -49.48
#